data_AF-A0A3M1QIA1-F1
#
_entry.id   AF-A0A3M1QIA1-F1
#
_cell.length_a   1.000
_cell.length_b   1.000
_cell.length_c   1.000
_cell.angle_alpha   90.00
_cell.angle_beta   90.00
_cell.angle_gamma   90.00
#
_symmetry.space_group_name_H-M   'P 1'
#
loop_
_entity.id
_entity.type
_entity.pdbx_description
1 polymer ?
#
loop_
_entity_poly.entity_id
_entity_poly.type
_entity_poly.pdbx_seq_one_letter_code
_entity_poly.pdbx_strand_id
1 'polypeptide(L)'
;LLDSVASEPAVARHLTRRDGSGWLLPAHHRGRLKSALVRLGWPARDLAGYLPGAPLSLALRETAASGRPFRLRRYQRQAADSFLASGEGVVVLPCGAGKTVVGMAAMAALGFRTLVLVTSVTAARQWREELLDKTTLEPEAIGLYTGREKEVRPVTIATYQVLTHRRRRDEPMRHLDLMRREDWGLVIYDEVHVLPAPVFQATAEIQARRRLGLSATLVREDGLEDQVFALVGPKRFDVPWRELEAEGWIAAARCVEVRVPTDPALRAAHLRAPARHRPRIAADNPAKEPLVELLLRRHPGLPALVMGTYLEQLERIASRLGLPCLTGKTPQRERDALYARFRAGEIPALVVSKVANYAVDLPDAALAVQVSGSFGSRQEEAQRLGRLLRPKAGANQALFYTLVSEDTVELEFAERRHRFLVQQGYQYEIVDAATLGGTT
;
A
#
# COMPACT_ATOMS: atom_id res chain seq x y z
N LEU A 1 -31.86 8.17 25.75
CA LEU A 1 -30.90 7.74 24.71
C LEU A 1 -29.75 6.94 25.29
N LEU A 2 -28.90 7.52 26.15
CA LEU A 2 -27.73 6.81 26.72
C LEU A 2 -28.09 5.46 27.36
N ASP A 3 -29.16 5.40 28.15
CA ASP A 3 -29.59 4.16 28.82
C ASP A 3 -30.10 3.09 27.83
N SER A 4 -30.72 3.51 26.73
CA SER A 4 -31.13 2.61 25.65
C SER A 4 -29.92 2.02 24.94
N VAL A 5 -28.92 2.85 24.59
CA VAL A 5 -27.67 2.37 23.99
C VAL A 5 -26.88 1.50 24.98
N ALA A 6 -26.87 1.84 26.27
CA ALA A 6 -26.19 1.08 27.31
C ALA A 6 -26.83 -0.30 27.56
N SER A 7 -28.13 -0.45 27.30
CA SER A 7 -28.85 -1.73 27.42
C SER A 7 -28.58 -2.71 26.28
N GLU A 8 -28.02 -2.26 25.16
CA GLU A 8 -27.65 -3.13 24.05
C GLU A 8 -26.60 -4.16 24.51
N PRO A 9 -26.80 -5.48 24.31
CA PRO A 9 -25.89 -6.51 24.83
C PRO A 9 -24.43 -6.33 24.39
N ALA A 10 -24.23 -5.81 23.18
CA ALA A 10 -22.92 -5.53 22.63
C ALA A 10 -22.17 -4.42 23.36
N VAL A 11 -22.90 -3.48 23.98
CA VAL A 11 -22.40 -2.32 24.74
C VAL A 11 -22.33 -2.64 26.23
N ALA A 12 -23.40 -3.20 26.80
CA ALA A 12 -23.56 -3.48 28.23
C ALA A 12 -22.37 -4.26 28.82
N ARG A 13 -21.88 -5.28 28.09
CA ARG A 13 -20.72 -6.10 28.50
C ARG A 13 -19.40 -5.33 28.67
N HIS A 14 -19.32 -4.10 28.16
CA HIS A 14 -18.13 -3.26 28.27
C HIS A 14 -18.24 -2.22 29.39
N LEU A 15 -19.44 -1.98 29.90
CA LEU A 15 -19.73 -1.05 30.98
C LEU A 15 -19.69 -1.78 32.33
N THR A 16 -19.41 -1.04 33.41
CA THR A 16 -19.30 -1.60 34.76
C THR A 16 -20.43 -1.12 35.66
N ARG A 17 -20.42 0.16 36.02
CA ARG A 17 -21.46 0.76 36.85
C ARG A 17 -21.81 2.15 36.35
N ARG A 18 -23.02 2.61 36.69
CA ARG A 18 -23.45 3.97 36.41
C ARG A 18 -22.71 4.94 37.33
N ASP A 19 -22.34 6.09 36.80
CA ASP A 19 -21.66 7.16 37.52
C ASP A 19 -22.20 8.51 37.03
N GLY A 20 -23.03 9.14 37.85
CA GLY A 20 -23.79 10.34 37.48
C GLY A 20 -24.62 10.15 36.20
N SER A 21 -24.40 11.04 35.23
CA SER A 21 -25.03 10.98 33.90
C SER A 21 -24.33 10.03 32.92
N GLY A 22 -23.36 9.24 33.37
CA GLY A 22 -22.53 8.37 32.53
C GLY A 22 -22.38 6.95 33.07
N TRP A 23 -21.51 6.19 32.40
CA TRP A 23 -21.15 4.82 32.78
C TRP A 23 -19.64 4.70 32.87
N LEU A 24 -19.16 4.01 33.90
CA LEU A 24 -17.75 3.65 34.03
C LEU A 24 -17.44 2.41 33.19
N LEU A 25 -16.24 2.38 32.63
CA LEU A 25 -15.71 1.24 31.90
C LEU A 25 -14.22 1.04 32.22
N PRO A 26 -13.70 -0.20 32.13
CA PRO A 26 -12.26 -0.43 32.17
C PRO A 26 -11.58 0.25 30.99
N ALA A 27 -10.41 0.87 31.19
CA ALA A 27 -9.70 1.58 30.12
C ALA A 27 -9.40 0.71 28.88
N HIS A 28 -9.11 -0.58 29.09
CA HIS A 28 -8.86 -1.55 28.01
C HIS A 28 -10.12 -1.96 27.24
N HIS A 29 -11.33 -1.64 27.74
CA HIS A 29 -12.60 -1.84 27.03
C HIS A 29 -12.98 -0.67 26.11
N ARG A 30 -12.28 0.48 26.21
CA ARG A 30 -12.54 1.70 25.42
C ARG A 30 -12.69 1.42 23.93
N GLY A 31 -11.81 0.63 23.33
CA GLY A 31 -11.85 0.34 21.89
C GLY A 31 -12.93 -0.65 21.48
N ARG A 32 -13.15 -1.66 22.31
CA ARG A 32 -14.21 -2.64 22.09
C ARG A 32 -15.58 -1.95 22.16
N LEU A 33 -15.75 -1.02 23.09
CA LEU A 33 -16.94 -0.18 23.20
C LEU A 33 -17.11 0.72 21.95
N LYS A 34 -16.07 1.47 21.53
CA LYS A 34 -16.13 2.31 20.32
C LYS A 34 -16.54 1.49 19.09
N SER A 35 -15.95 0.31 18.89
CA SER A 35 -16.28 -0.56 17.77
C SER A 35 -17.73 -1.08 17.84
N ALA A 36 -18.21 -1.45 19.03
CA ALA A 36 -19.60 -1.87 19.22
C ALA A 36 -20.58 -0.73 18.91
N LEU A 37 -20.27 0.48 19.39
CA LEU A 37 -21.09 1.67 19.18
C LEU A 37 -21.17 2.07 17.69
N VAL A 38 -20.06 2.01 16.94
CA VAL A 38 -20.06 2.26 15.47
C VAL A 38 -20.97 1.28 14.74
N ARG A 39 -20.92 -0.01 15.09
CA ARG A 39 -21.80 -1.03 14.47
C ARG A 39 -23.29 -0.81 14.74
N LEU A 40 -23.61 -0.18 15.87
CA LEU A 40 -24.97 0.18 16.25
C LEU A 40 -25.40 1.55 15.69
N GLY A 41 -24.56 2.23 14.91
CA GLY A 41 -24.86 3.55 14.34
C GLY A 41 -24.64 4.74 15.28
N TRP A 42 -23.95 4.55 16.41
CA TRP A 42 -23.71 5.57 17.44
C TRP A 42 -22.22 5.89 17.61
N PRO A 43 -21.51 6.47 16.63
CA PRO A 43 -20.08 6.73 16.74
C PRO A 43 -19.77 7.66 17.93
N ALA A 44 -18.89 7.21 18.83
CA ALA A 44 -18.52 7.96 20.02
C ALA A 44 -17.35 8.92 19.77
N ARG A 45 -17.46 10.15 20.28
CA ARG A 45 -16.33 11.08 20.39
C ARG A 45 -15.51 10.76 21.64
N ASP A 46 -14.22 10.58 21.47
CA ASP A 46 -13.34 10.10 22.53
C ASP A 46 -12.54 11.26 23.16
N LEU A 47 -12.75 11.50 24.46
CA LEU A 47 -12.16 12.63 25.19
C LEU A 47 -11.20 12.19 26.30
N ALA A 48 -10.96 10.88 26.49
CA ALA A 48 -10.23 10.34 27.64
C ALA A 48 -8.70 10.51 27.57
N GLY A 49 -8.18 11.31 26.63
CA GLY A 49 -6.75 11.59 26.46
C GLY A 49 -5.92 10.36 26.08
N TYR A 50 -4.59 10.51 26.14
CA TYR A 50 -3.61 9.47 25.85
C TYR A 50 -2.60 9.31 26.98
N LEU A 51 -2.11 8.08 27.16
CA LEU A 51 -0.91 7.81 27.93
C LEU A 51 0.29 8.44 27.22
N PRO A 52 1.21 9.08 27.95
CA PRO A 52 2.34 9.78 27.36
C PRO A 52 3.26 8.82 26.57
N GLY A 53 3.56 7.65 27.14
CA GLY A 53 4.57 6.72 26.63
C GLY A 53 5.98 7.05 27.13
N ALA A 54 6.91 6.12 26.96
CA ALA A 54 8.30 6.33 27.32
C ALA A 54 8.96 7.34 26.36
N PRO A 55 9.69 8.36 26.87
CA PRO A 55 10.31 9.38 26.04
C PRO A 55 11.45 8.79 25.18
N LEU A 56 11.66 9.40 24.02
CA LEU A 56 12.72 9.11 23.08
C LEU A 56 13.14 10.40 22.37
N SER A 57 14.42 10.78 22.51
CA SER A 57 14.98 11.91 21.77
C SER A 57 15.14 11.54 20.30
N LEU A 58 14.49 12.30 19.42
CA LEU A 58 14.45 12.10 17.98
C LEU A 58 14.22 13.45 17.30
N ALA A 59 15.07 13.79 16.34
CA ALA A 59 14.84 14.92 15.43
C ALA A 59 14.92 14.46 13.97
N LEU A 60 14.24 15.19 13.10
CA LEU A 60 14.46 15.11 11.66
C LEU A 60 15.75 15.85 11.32
N ARG A 61 16.57 15.28 10.44
CA ARG A 61 17.76 15.97 9.93
C ARG A 61 17.37 17.04 8.90
N GLU A 62 18.21 18.04 8.70
CA GLU A 62 18.08 18.98 7.57
C GLU A 62 18.77 18.47 6.30
N THR A 63 19.73 17.58 6.48
CA THR A 63 20.44 16.87 5.41
C THR A 63 20.43 15.40 5.76
N ALA A 64 19.95 14.57 4.83
CA ALA A 64 19.90 13.13 4.99
C ALA A 64 21.33 12.54 5.13
N ALA A 65 21.47 11.37 5.75
CA ALA A 65 22.77 10.67 5.85
C ALA A 65 23.40 10.44 4.47
N SER A 66 22.56 10.25 3.46
CA SER A 66 22.93 10.17 2.05
C SER A 66 23.48 11.48 1.44
N GLY A 67 23.58 12.57 2.20
CA GLY A 67 24.10 13.86 1.77
C GLY A 67 23.10 14.76 1.03
N ARG A 68 21.84 14.32 0.88
CA ARG A 68 20.80 15.08 0.17
C ARG A 68 20.09 16.06 1.10
N PRO A 69 19.79 17.29 0.67
CA PRO A 69 18.94 18.19 1.44
C PRO A 69 17.58 17.55 1.73
N PHE A 70 17.14 17.61 2.98
CA PHE A 70 15.88 17.04 3.42
C PHE A 70 15.05 18.09 4.16
N ARG A 71 13.87 18.38 3.62
CA ARG A 71 12.88 19.25 4.27
C ARG A 71 11.48 18.67 4.07
N LEU A 72 10.66 18.78 5.10
CA LEU A 72 9.26 18.42 5.01
C LEU A 72 8.54 19.30 3.99
N ARG A 73 7.81 18.66 3.08
CA ARG A 73 6.90 19.34 2.15
C ARG A 73 5.72 19.93 2.93
N ARG A 74 5.08 20.97 2.38
CA ARG A 74 3.97 21.67 3.05
C ARG A 74 2.84 20.71 3.47
N TYR A 75 2.37 19.87 2.55
CA TYR A 75 1.31 18.90 2.83
C TYR A 75 1.74 17.83 3.84
N GLN A 76 3.03 17.46 3.89
CA GLN A 76 3.54 16.49 4.87
C GLN A 76 3.52 17.08 6.29
N ARG A 77 3.87 18.37 6.42
CA ARG A 77 3.76 19.11 7.68
C ARG A 77 2.31 19.23 8.12
N GLN A 78 1.42 19.65 7.22
CA GLN A 78 -0.02 19.73 7.49
C GLN A 78 -0.63 18.37 7.89
N ALA A 79 -0.21 17.29 7.25
CA ALA A 79 -0.63 15.93 7.60
C ALA A 79 -0.20 15.54 9.02
N ALA A 80 1.06 15.81 9.37
CA ALA A 80 1.58 15.56 10.71
C ALA A 80 0.87 16.42 11.76
N ASP A 81 0.71 17.72 11.52
CA ASP A 81 0.04 18.67 12.42
C ASP A 81 -1.43 18.28 12.66
N SER A 82 -2.16 17.88 11.61
CA SER A 82 -3.54 17.39 11.72
C SER A 82 -3.63 16.14 12.60
N PHE A 83 -2.67 15.21 12.48
CA PHE A 83 -2.59 14.06 13.37
C PHE A 83 -2.26 14.48 14.81
N LEU A 84 -1.25 15.33 15.01
CA LEU A 84 -0.79 15.77 16.33
C LEU A 84 -1.88 16.47 17.13
N ALA A 85 -2.73 17.25 16.47
CA ALA A 85 -3.87 17.93 17.10
C ALA A 85 -4.89 16.95 17.72
N SER A 86 -4.97 15.71 17.21
CA SER A 86 -5.91 14.70 17.72
C SER A 86 -5.25 13.57 18.49
N GLY A 87 -4.02 13.18 18.16
CA GLY A 87 -3.36 11.96 18.64
C GLY A 87 -3.93 10.64 18.11
N GLU A 88 -5.01 10.66 17.33
CA GLU A 88 -5.55 9.48 16.64
C GLU A 88 -6.08 9.83 15.24
N GLY A 89 -5.89 8.93 14.28
CA GLY A 89 -6.54 9.01 12.99
C GLY A 89 -5.71 8.51 11.82
N VAL A 90 -6.31 8.60 10.64
CA VAL A 90 -5.70 8.14 9.39
C VAL A 90 -5.31 9.32 8.51
N VAL A 91 -4.07 9.30 8.05
CA VAL A 91 -3.54 10.17 7.01
C VAL A 91 -3.54 9.40 5.70
N VAL A 92 -4.28 9.91 4.73
CA VAL A 92 -4.35 9.35 3.38
C VAL A 92 -3.43 10.16 2.48
N LEU A 93 -2.38 9.51 1.99
CA LEU A 93 -1.43 10.11 1.08
C LEU A 93 -1.08 9.11 -0.01
N PRO A 94 -1.05 9.54 -1.28
CA PRO A 94 -0.73 8.62 -2.35
C PRO A 94 0.68 8.02 -2.26
N CYS A 95 0.92 6.97 -3.04
CA CYS A 95 2.26 6.41 -3.18
C CYS A 95 3.25 7.47 -3.69
N GLY A 96 4.48 7.45 -3.19
CA GLY A 96 5.49 8.46 -3.52
C GLY A 96 5.34 9.80 -2.78
N ALA A 97 4.18 10.09 -2.17
CA ALA A 97 3.96 11.34 -1.43
C ALA A 97 4.76 11.45 -0.11
N GLY A 98 5.39 10.36 0.35
CA GLY A 98 6.19 10.33 1.57
C GLY A 98 5.38 10.03 2.85
N LYS A 99 4.54 8.99 2.83
CA LYS A 99 3.84 8.46 4.03
C LYS A 99 4.80 8.23 5.20
N THR A 100 5.92 7.56 4.93
CA THR A 100 6.99 7.30 5.91
C THR A 100 7.53 8.61 6.51
N VAL A 101 7.71 9.65 5.69
CA VAL A 101 8.18 10.98 6.14
C VAL A 101 7.18 11.64 7.09
N VAL A 102 5.87 11.50 6.85
CA VAL A 102 4.84 11.98 7.78
C VAL A 102 4.88 11.19 9.10
N GLY A 103 5.08 9.87 9.04
CA GLY A 103 5.30 9.06 10.24
C GLY A 103 6.50 9.53 11.06
N MET A 104 7.64 9.78 10.40
CA MET A 104 8.85 10.31 11.04
C MET A 104 8.64 11.71 11.63
N ALA A 105 7.89 12.58 10.95
CA ALA A 105 7.54 13.90 11.48
C ALA A 105 6.68 13.80 12.74
N ALA A 106 5.68 12.90 12.75
CA ALA A 106 4.88 12.63 13.93
C ALA A 106 5.71 12.05 15.09
N MET A 107 6.63 11.13 14.80
CA MET A 107 7.55 10.58 15.79
C MET A 107 8.42 11.69 16.40
N ALA A 108 9.03 12.55 15.58
CA ALA A 108 9.93 13.60 16.02
C ALA A 108 9.20 14.67 16.86
N ALA A 109 7.98 15.04 16.45
CA ALA A 109 7.18 16.01 17.19
C ALA A 109 6.67 15.47 18.54
N LEU A 110 6.42 14.17 18.64
CA LEU A 110 5.94 13.54 19.87
C LEU A 110 7.08 13.12 20.82
N GLY A 111 8.21 12.66 20.30
CA GLY A 111 9.37 12.29 21.11
C GLY A 111 9.15 11.09 22.03
N PHE A 112 8.44 10.05 21.57
CA PHE A 112 8.17 8.83 22.35
C PHE A 112 8.63 7.55 21.64
N ARG A 113 8.83 6.50 22.42
CA ARG A 113 9.01 5.13 21.91
C ARG A 113 7.85 4.78 20.98
N THR A 114 8.19 4.25 19.81
CA THR A 114 7.25 4.06 18.72
C THR A 114 7.26 2.62 18.21
N LEU A 115 6.06 2.06 18.04
CA LEU A 115 5.86 0.79 17.35
C LEU A 115 5.34 1.07 15.94
N VAL A 116 6.06 0.63 14.92
CA VAL A 116 5.66 0.73 13.52
C VAL A 116 5.23 -0.65 13.03
N LEU A 117 3.99 -0.77 12.56
CA LEU A 117 3.46 -2.01 12.01
C LEU A 117 3.38 -1.93 10.49
N VAL A 118 3.97 -2.91 9.82
CA VAL A 118 4.11 -2.92 8.35
C VAL A 118 3.63 -4.25 7.74
N THR A 119 3.43 -4.25 6.42
CA THR A 119 2.88 -5.41 5.70
C THR A 119 3.90 -6.52 5.44
N SER A 120 5.18 -6.19 5.28
CA SER A 120 6.22 -7.15 4.88
C SER A 120 7.58 -6.87 5.52
N VAL A 121 8.47 -7.87 5.48
CA VAL A 121 9.86 -7.72 5.93
C VAL A 121 10.60 -6.67 5.12
N THR A 122 10.32 -6.57 3.82
CA THR A 122 10.94 -5.57 2.94
C THR A 122 10.50 -4.15 3.32
N ALA A 123 9.21 -3.95 3.60
CA ALA A 123 8.71 -2.68 4.11
C ALA A 123 9.37 -2.33 5.46
N ALA A 124 9.60 -3.33 6.34
CA ALA A 124 10.27 -3.10 7.62
C ALA A 124 11.72 -2.60 7.44
N ARG A 125 12.45 -3.18 6.49
CA ARG A 125 13.82 -2.76 6.15
C ARG A 125 13.84 -1.36 5.55
N GLN A 126 12.94 -1.06 4.61
CA GLN A 126 12.80 0.27 4.03
C GLN A 126 12.50 1.34 5.09
N TRP A 127 11.59 1.06 6.02
CA TRP A 127 11.33 1.96 7.16
C TRP A 127 12.58 2.19 8.01
N ARG A 128 13.36 1.13 8.30
CA ARG A 128 14.62 1.25 9.05
C ARG A 128 15.64 2.12 8.31
N GLU A 129 15.83 1.89 7.02
CA GLU A 129 16.76 2.67 6.19
C GLU A 129 16.35 4.15 6.12
N GLU A 130 15.06 4.42 5.91
CA GLU A 130 14.52 5.78 5.89
C GLU A 130 14.69 6.51 7.24
N LEU A 131 14.46 5.81 8.36
CA LEU A 131 14.70 6.34 9.70
C LEU A 131 16.17 6.69 9.91
N LEU A 132 17.09 5.78 9.56
CA LEU A 132 18.53 6.00 9.70
C LEU A 132 19.06 7.10 8.78
N ASP A 133 18.45 7.29 7.61
CA ASP A 133 18.84 8.33 6.66
C ASP A 133 18.34 9.71 7.13
N LYS A 134 17.06 9.82 7.54
CA LYS A 134 16.38 11.12 7.69
C LYS A 134 16.19 11.59 9.13
N THR A 135 16.53 10.76 10.11
CA THR A 135 16.39 11.10 11.54
C THR A 135 17.71 11.01 12.28
N THR A 136 17.76 11.54 13.50
CA THR A 136 18.92 11.45 14.39
C THR A 136 18.99 10.11 15.16
N LEU A 137 18.24 9.08 14.77
CA LEU A 137 18.31 7.77 15.43
C LEU A 137 19.59 7.04 15.06
N GLU A 138 20.18 6.43 16.08
CA GLU A 138 21.26 5.46 15.91
C GLU A 138 20.72 4.06 15.60
N PRO A 139 21.47 3.21 14.88
CA PRO A 139 21.07 1.84 14.54
C PRO A 139 20.58 1.01 15.73
N GLU A 140 21.16 1.18 16.90
CA GLU A 140 20.86 0.43 18.13
C GLU A 140 19.51 0.81 18.75
N ALA A 141 18.95 1.97 18.38
CA ALA A 141 17.64 2.41 18.83
C ALA A 141 16.50 1.79 18.01
N ILE A 142 16.82 1.13 16.88
CA ILE A 142 15.83 0.58 15.94
C ILE A 142 15.90 -0.95 15.92
N GLY A 143 14.79 -1.60 16.28
CA GLY A 143 14.64 -3.05 16.31
C GLY A 143 13.72 -3.55 15.20
N LEU A 144 14.05 -4.70 14.62
CA LEU A 144 13.19 -5.39 13.67
C LEU A 144 12.53 -6.60 14.34
N TYR A 145 11.20 -6.65 14.28
CA TYR A 145 10.39 -7.72 14.83
C TYR A 145 9.64 -8.46 13.72
N THR A 146 10.37 -9.33 13.03
CA THR A 146 9.92 -10.09 11.86
C THR A 146 9.83 -11.60 12.18
N GLY A 147 9.57 -12.44 11.17
CA GLY A 147 9.56 -13.90 11.37
C GLY A 147 10.94 -14.44 11.75
N ARG A 148 12.01 -13.76 11.33
CA ARG A 148 13.41 -14.16 11.51
C ARG A 148 14.11 -13.39 12.64
N GLU A 149 13.74 -12.14 12.83
CA GLU A 149 14.36 -11.22 13.80
C GLU A 149 13.34 -10.88 14.89
N LYS A 150 13.76 -10.82 16.15
CA LYS A 150 12.86 -10.59 17.31
C LYS A 150 13.42 -9.53 18.24
N GLU A 151 13.92 -8.45 17.66
CA GLU A 151 14.55 -7.36 18.42
C GLU A 151 13.52 -6.31 18.80
N VAL A 152 13.40 -6.06 20.11
CA VAL A 152 12.57 -5.00 20.65
C VAL A 152 13.50 -3.88 21.12
N ARG A 153 13.30 -2.69 20.58
CA ARG A 153 14.08 -1.47 20.81
C ARG A 153 13.14 -0.25 20.96
N PRO A 154 13.64 0.93 21.38
CA PRO A 154 12.81 2.14 21.53
C PRO A 154 11.97 2.50 20.30
N VAL A 155 12.49 2.26 19.10
CA VAL A 155 11.70 2.20 17.87
C VAL A 155 11.70 0.75 17.39
N THR A 156 10.53 0.12 17.35
CA THR A 156 10.41 -1.26 16.87
C THR A 156 9.54 -1.31 15.62
N ILE A 157 10.03 -1.96 14.57
CA ILE A 157 9.30 -2.14 13.32
C ILE A 157 8.91 -3.61 13.21
N ALA A 158 7.62 -3.91 13.22
CA ALA A 158 7.08 -5.26 13.25
C ALA A 158 6.18 -5.53 12.04
N THR A 159 6.22 -6.77 11.53
CA THR A 159 5.26 -7.15 10.46
C THR A 159 3.93 -7.61 11.06
N TYR A 160 2.81 -7.28 10.40
CA TYR A 160 1.50 -7.77 10.81
C TYR A 160 1.45 -9.31 10.92
N GLN A 161 2.08 -9.99 9.97
CA GLN A 161 2.13 -11.46 9.91
C GLN A 161 2.68 -12.08 11.20
N VAL A 162 3.72 -11.47 11.79
CA VAL A 162 4.36 -11.97 13.00
C VAL A 162 3.44 -11.82 14.22
N LEU A 163 2.74 -10.70 14.32
CA LEU A 163 1.77 -10.48 15.39
C LEU A 163 0.62 -11.50 15.33
N THR A 164 0.20 -11.86 14.11
CA THR A 164 -0.87 -12.83 13.88
C THR A 164 -0.41 -14.29 13.86
N HIS A 165 0.89 -14.56 13.92
CA HIS A 165 1.43 -15.91 13.79
C HIS A 165 0.97 -16.80 14.94
N ARG A 166 0.45 -17.99 14.59
CA ARG A 166 0.10 -19.07 15.52
C ARG A 166 0.68 -20.38 15.00
N ARG A 167 1.19 -21.23 15.90
CA ARG A 167 1.64 -22.58 15.53
C ARG A 167 0.47 -23.52 15.22
N ARG A 168 -0.65 -23.33 15.92
CA ARG A 168 -1.93 -24.03 15.71
C ARG A 168 -3.07 -23.02 15.85
N ARG A 169 -4.22 -23.28 15.20
CA ARG A 169 -5.36 -22.35 15.18
C ARG A 169 -5.87 -22.00 16.59
N ASP A 170 -5.76 -22.96 17.50
CA ASP A 170 -6.26 -22.92 18.87
C ASP A 170 -5.24 -22.37 19.88
N GLU A 171 -4.01 -22.08 19.43
CA GLU A 171 -3.00 -21.47 20.29
C GLU A 171 -3.14 -19.93 20.36
N PRO A 172 -2.78 -19.33 21.51
CA PRO A 172 -2.79 -17.89 21.66
C PRO A 172 -1.77 -17.21 20.74
N MET A 173 -2.07 -15.99 20.32
CA MET A 173 -1.17 -15.15 19.53
C MET A 173 -0.04 -14.62 20.40
N ARG A 174 1.05 -15.38 20.51
CA ARG A 174 2.16 -15.13 21.44
C ARG A 174 2.89 -13.80 21.22
N HIS A 175 2.77 -13.22 20.03
CA HIS A 175 3.46 -11.98 19.67
C HIS A 175 2.59 -10.73 19.82
N LEU A 176 1.30 -10.89 20.11
CA LEU A 176 0.39 -9.76 20.30
C LEU A 176 0.78 -8.91 21.52
N ASP A 177 1.41 -9.56 22.51
CA ASP A 177 1.98 -8.92 23.69
C ASP A 177 3.03 -7.87 23.34
N LEU A 178 3.62 -7.88 22.13
CA LEU A 178 4.51 -6.80 21.68
C LEU A 178 3.83 -5.42 21.78
N MET A 179 2.53 -5.34 21.51
CA MET A 179 1.77 -4.09 21.62
C MET A 179 1.63 -3.57 23.06
N ARG A 180 1.97 -4.41 24.05
CA ARG A 180 1.93 -4.12 25.49
C ARG A 180 3.30 -4.19 26.16
N ARG A 181 4.30 -4.78 25.49
CA ARG A 181 5.61 -5.12 26.06
C ARG A 181 6.44 -3.91 26.42
N GLU A 182 6.25 -2.81 25.70
CA GLU A 182 6.90 -1.53 25.95
C GLU A 182 5.85 -0.44 26.13
N ASP A 183 6.26 0.66 26.76
CA ASP A 183 5.41 1.83 26.91
C ASP A 183 5.42 2.69 25.63
N TRP A 184 4.80 2.16 24.57
CA TRP A 184 4.66 2.84 23.30
C TRP A 184 3.83 4.13 23.47
N GLY A 185 4.40 5.28 23.16
CA GLY A 185 3.67 6.55 23.12
C GLY A 185 2.98 6.80 21.78
N LEU A 186 3.42 6.09 20.73
CA LEU A 186 2.86 6.13 19.38
C LEU A 186 2.87 4.73 18.76
N VAL A 187 1.76 4.39 18.10
CA VAL A 187 1.67 3.24 17.21
C VAL A 187 1.34 3.71 15.80
N ILE A 188 2.19 3.35 14.84
CA ILE A 188 2.00 3.67 13.42
C ILE A 188 1.58 2.40 12.68
N TYR A 189 0.50 2.48 11.92
CA TYR A 189 -0.01 1.42 11.05
C TYR A 189 0.24 1.81 9.60
N ASP A 190 1.26 1.21 8.98
CA ASP A 190 1.52 1.41 7.55
C ASP A 190 0.62 0.50 6.71
N GLU A 191 0.16 1.03 5.59
CA GLU A 191 -0.89 0.46 4.74
C GLU A 191 -2.08 -0.07 5.57
N VAL A 192 -2.64 0.78 6.43
CA VAL A 192 -3.68 0.40 7.42
C VAL A 192 -4.93 -0.25 6.81
N HIS A 193 -5.17 -0.08 5.51
CA HIS A 193 -6.23 -0.77 4.78
C HIS A 193 -6.05 -2.30 4.74
N VAL A 194 -4.83 -2.82 4.91
CA VAL A 194 -4.50 -4.26 4.92
C VAL A 194 -4.52 -4.85 6.35
N LEU A 195 -4.91 -4.07 7.36
CA LEU A 195 -4.82 -4.48 8.76
C LEU A 195 -5.62 -5.78 9.02
N PRO A 196 -5.01 -6.86 9.53
CA PRO A 196 -5.74 -8.11 9.78
C PRO A 196 -6.73 -8.00 10.97
N ALA A 197 -7.85 -8.74 10.91
CA ALA A 197 -8.86 -8.80 11.98
C ALA A 197 -8.32 -9.04 13.39
N PRO A 198 -7.32 -9.92 13.62
CA PRO A 198 -6.78 -10.11 14.97
C PRO A 198 -5.96 -8.91 15.47
N VAL A 199 -5.28 -8.19 14.56
CA VAL A 199 -4.53 -6.97 14.93
C VAL A 199 -5.50 -5.83 15.26
N PHE A 200 -6.67 -5.78 14.61
CA PHE A 200 -7.75 -4.88 15.02
C PHE A 200 -8.19 -5.12 16.46
N GLN A 201 -8.40 -6.39 16.85
CA GLN A 201 -8.79 -6.72 18.23
C GLN A 201 -7.73 -6.28 19.24
N ALA A 202 -6.45 -6.50 18.95
CA ALA A 202 -5.34 -6.05 19.79
C ALA A 202 -5.26 -4.51 19.89
N THR A 203 -5.50 -3.83 18.76
CA THR A 203 -5.55 -2.36 18.69
C THR A 203 -6.67 -1.80 19.56
N ALA A 204 -7.80 -2.50 19.67
CA ALA A 204 -8.90 -2.12 20.55
C ALA A 204 -8.51 -2.09 22.04
N GLU A 205 -7.47 -2.84 22.42
CA GLU A 205 -7.01 -2.96 23.81
C GLU A 205 -5.98 -1.89 24.18
N ILE A 206 -5.35 -1.25 23.19
CA ILE A 206 -4.34 -0.19 23.37
C ILE A 206 -4.89 1.20 23.03
N GLN A 207 -6.20 1.42 23.19
CA GLN A 207 -6.85 2.68 22.82
C GLN A 207 -6.34 3.92 23.57
N ALA A 208 -5.66 3.73 24.68
CA ALA A 208 -5.06 4.83 25.43
C ALA A 208 -3.77 5.38 24.80
N ARG A 209 -3.23 4.78 23.73
CA ARG A 209 -2.02 5.25 23.04
C ARG A 209 -2.33 6.10 21.81
N ARG A 210 -1.41 6.94 21.35
CA ARG A 210 -1.60 7.64 20.07
C ARG A 210 -1.50 6.67 18.90
N ARG A 211 -2.34 6.85 17.87
CA ARG A 211 -2.46 5.91 16.73
C ARG A 211 -2.50 6.64 15.41
N LEU A 212 -1.48 6.43 14.59
CA LEU A 212 -1.40 6.99 13.24
C LEU A 212 -1.60 5.88 12.21
N GLY A 213 -2.66 5.97 11.42
CA GLY A 213 -2.82 5.17 10.22
C GLY A 213 -2.23 5.88 9.01
N LEU A 214 -1.38 5.20 8.25
CA LEU A 214 -0.85 5.68 6.97
C LEU A 214 -1.40 4.78 5.86
N SER A 215 -2.00 5.38 4.83
CA SER A 215 -2.49 4.60 3.68
C SER A 215 -2.55 5.45 2.42
N ALA A 216 -2.46 4.82 1.25
CA ALA A 216 -2.81 5.48 -0.01
C ALA A 216 -4.30 5.40 -0.33
N THR A 217 -5.05 4.53 0.35
CA THR A 217 -6.46 4.28 0.09
C THR A 217 -7.16 3.80 1.37
N LEU A 218 -8.40 4.22 1.57
CA LEU A 218 -9.22 3.78 2.71
C LEU A 218 -10.25 2.73 2.32
N VAL A 219 -10.43 2.49 1.02
CA VAL A 219 -11.33 1.45 0.54
C VAL A 219 -10.80 0.09 1.00
N ARG A 220 -11.66 -0.86 1.32
CA ARG A 220 -11.25 -2.25 1.56
C ARG A 220 -12.00 -3.20 0.65
N GLU A 221 -11.32 -4.24 0.19
CA GLU A 221 -11.95 -5.29 -0.64
C GLU A 221 -13.04 -6.06 0.11
N ASP A 222 -12.96 -6.14 1.44
CA ASP A 222 -13.95 -6.78 2.31
C ASP A 222 -15.02 -5.82 2.85
N GLY A 223 -14.99 -4.53 2.49
CA GLY A 223 -15.96 -3.53 2.91
C GLY A 223 -15.91 -3.15 4.40
N LEU A 224 -14.86 -3.52 5.14
CA LEU A 224 -14.76 -3.30 6.59
C LEU A 224 -13.95 -2.03 6.94
N GLU A 225 -14.03 -0.99 6.12
CA GLU A 225 -13.31 0.28 6.31
C GLU A 225 -13.70 1.00 7.60
N ASP A 226 -14.96 0.91 8.02
CA ASP A 226 -15.45 1.49 9.28
C ASP A 226 -14.72 0.97 10.53
N GLN A 227 -14.16 -0.24 10.46
CA GLN A 227 -13.37 -0.79 11.56
C GLN A 227 -12.03 -0.07 11.72
N VAL A 228 -11.45 0.45 10.63
CA VAL A 228 -10.24 1.28 10.68
C VAL A 228 -10.55 2.58 11.42
N PHE A 229 -11.65 3.26 11.07
CA PHE A 229 -12.02 4.51 11.72
C PHE A 229 -12.37 4.33 13.20
N ALA A 230 -13.02 3.22 13.54
CA ALA A 230 -13.37 2.90 14.92
C ALA A 230 -12.13 2.69 15.82
N LEU A 231 -11.04 2.14 15.27
CA LEU A 231 -9.91 1.64 16.06
C LEU A 231 -8.65 2.51 15.94
N VAL A 232 -8.38 3.09 14.78
CA VAL A 232 -7.24 3.98 14.55
C VAL A 232 -7.67 5.45 14.69
N GLY A 233 -8.92 5.76 14.35
CA GLY A 233 -9.49 7.10 14.39
C GLY A 233 -9.94 7.56 12.99
N PRO A 234 -10.66 8.69 12.89
CA PRO A 234 -11.22 9.16 11.63
C PRO A 234 -10.13 9.60 10.64
N LYS A 235 -10.50 9.81 9.38
CA LYS A 235 -9.63 10.44 8.38
C LYS A 235 -9.29 11.87 8.83
N ARG A 236 -8.01 12.15 9.07
CA ARG A 236 -7.50 13.44 9.55
C ARG A 236 -6.96 14.32 8.44
N PHE A 237 -6.41 13.69 7.43
CA PHE A 237 -5.80 14.38 6.31
C PHE A 237 -5.93 13.53 5.07
N ASP A 238 -6.18 14.18 3.95
CA ASP A 238 -6.32 13.57 2.64
C ASP A 238 -5.88 14.62 1.62
N VAL A 239 -4.98 14.23 0.73
CA VAL A 239 -4.60 15.06 -0.41
C VAL A 239 -4.79 14.23 -1.67
N PRO A 240 -5.69 14.65 -2.57
CA PRO A 240 -5.88 14.00 -3.86
C PRO A 240 -4.58 13.95 -4.67
N TRP A 241 -4.42 12.89 -5.45
CA TRP A 241 -3.27 12.73 -6.35
C TRP A 241 -3.05 13.95 -7.25
N ARG A 242 -4.13 14.47 -7.86
CA ARG A 242 -4.09 15.59 -8.80
C ARG A 242 -3.49 16.86 -8.22
N GLU A 243 -3.70 17.12 -6.93
CA GLU A 243 -3.13 18.30 -6.28
C GLU A 243 -1.60 18.16 -6.17
N LEU A 244 -1.13 16.97 -5.75
CA LEU A 244 0.31 16.69 -5.65
C LEU A 244 1.00 16.63 -7.02
N GLU A 245 0.29 16.17 -8.05
CA GLU A 245 0.74 16.20 -9.44
C GLU A 245 0.86 17.64 -9.95
N ALA A 246 -0.17 18.48 -9.75
CA ALA A 246 -0.16 19.88 -10.17
C ALA A 246 0.95 20.70 -9.49
N GLU A 247 1.27 20.39 -8.23
CA GLU A 247 2.39 20.98 -7.51
C GLU A 247 3.77 20.38 -7.86
N GLY A 248 3.82 19.37 -8.74
CA GLY A 248 5.07 18.73 -9.17
C GLY A 248 5.72 17.82 -8.12
N TRP A 249 4.99 17.45 -7.05
CA TRP A 249 5.50 16.55 -6.01
C TRP A 249 5.46 15.08 -6.39
N ILE A 250 4.60 14.74 -7.35
CA ILE A 250 4.37 13.41 -7.90
C ILE A 250 4.32 13.51 -9.43
N ALA A 251 4.75 12.45 -10.11
CA ALA A 251 4.67 12.35 -11.57
C ALA A 251 3.22 12.40 -12.08
N ALA A 252 3.02 13.04 -13.24
CA ALA A 252 1.81 12.82 -14.00
C ALA A 252 1.80 11.38 -14.54
N ALA A 253 0.72 10.64 -14.33
CA ALA A 253 0.57 9.28 -14.85
C ALA A 253 -0.61 9.24 -15.83
N ARG A 254 -0.32 8.91 -17.09
CA ARG A 254 -1.35 8.66 -18.12
C ARG A 254 -1.55 7.16 -18.26
N CYS A 255 -2.76 6.72 -17.93
CA CYS A 255 -3.20 5.35 -18.08
C CYS A 255 -3.93 5.18 -19.42
N VAL A 256 -3.46 4.27 -20.25
CA VAL A 256 -4.04 3.95 -21.56
C VAL A 256 -4.44 2.48 -21.56
N GLU A 257 -5.74 2.23 -21.70
CA GLU A 257 -6.27 0.90 -21.90
C GLU A 257 -6.39 0.61 -23.40
N VAL A 258 -5.70 -0.44 -23.83
CA VAL A 258 -5.69 -0.88 -25.23
C VAL A 258 -6.63 -2.07 -25.37
N ARG A 259 -7.71 -1.89 -26.13
CA ARG A 259 -8.62 -2.96 -26.52
C ARG A 259 -7.98 -3.80 -27.62
N VAL A 260 -7.78 -5.07 -27.32
CA VAL A 260 -7.10 -6.03 -28.20
C VAL A 260 -8.15 -6.97 -28.77
N PRO A 261 -8.33 -7.01 -30.11
CA PRO A 261 -9.32 -7.89 -30.71
C PRO A 261 -9.02 -9.34 -30.39
N THR A 262 -10.09 -10.11 -30.19
CA THR A 262 -10.02 -11.53 -29.89
C THR A 262 -10.40 -12.34 -31.13
N ASP A 263 -9.51 -13.23 -31.55
CA ASP A 263 -9.78 -14.16 -32.65
C ASP A 263 -11.00 -15.06 -32.34
N PRO A 264 -11.88 -15.38 -33.31
CA PRO A 264 -13.06 -16.20 -33.09
C PRO A 264 -12.78 -17.57 -32.43
N ALA A 265 -11.63 -18.20 -32.72
CA ALA A 265 -11.29 -19.48 -32.10
C ALA A 265 -10.99 -19.32 -30.61
N LEU A 266 -10.27 -18.25 -30.23
CA LEU A 266 -10.00 -17.92 -28.83
C LEU A 266 -11.27 -17.54 -28.09
N ARG A 267 -12.16 -16.73 -28.71
CA ARG A 267 -13.46 -16.39 -28.15
C ARG A 267 -14.31 -17.63 -27.87
N ALA A 268 -14.36 -18.56 -28.82
CA ALA A 268 -15.10 -19.81 -28.67
C ALA A 268 -14.51 -20.70 -27.56
N ALA A 269 -13.18 -20.80 -27.48
CA ALA A 269 -12.49 -21.52 -26.40
C ALA A 269 -12.77 -20.88 -25.03
N HIS A 270 -12.76 -19.55 -24.95
CA HIS A 270 -13.05 -18.80 -23.74
C HIS A 270 -14.47 -19.04 -23.23
N LEU A 271 -15.48 -18.95 -24.11
CA LEU A 271 -16.88 -19.13 -23.73
C LEU A 271 -17.16 -20.56 -23.21
N ARG A 272 -16.57 -21.57 -23.86
CA ARG A 272 -16.71 -22.99 -23.45
C ARG A 272 -15.93 -23.35 -22.19
N ALA A 273 -14.92 -22.56 -21.83
CA ALA A 273 -14.08 -22.87 -20.68
C ALA A 273 -14.80 -22.61 -19.34
N PRO A 274 -14.52 -23.40 -18.30
CA PRO A 274 -14.95 -23.10 -16.93
C PRO A 274 -14.45 -21.71 -16.49
N ALA A 275 -15.21 -21.03 -15.63
CA ALA A 275 -14.91 -19.67 -15.17
C ALA A 275 -13.47 -19.49 -14.66
N ARG A 276 -12.90 -20.50 -13.99
CA ARG A 276 -11.51 -20.48 -13.50
C ARG A 276 -10.43 -20.45 -14.60
N HIS A 277 -10.71 -20.94 -15.80
CA HIS A 277 -9.75 -20.99 -16.91
C HIS A 277 -9.89 -19.80 -17.87
N ARG A 278 -11.07 -19.15 -17.88
CA ARG A 278 -11.38 -17.99 -18.71
C ARG A 278 -10.32 -16.86 -18.65
N PRO A 279 -9.81 -16.46 -17.48
CA PRO A 279 -8.75 -15.44 -17.40
C PRO A 279 -7.44 -15.83 -18.09
N ARG A 280 -7.03 -17.10 -18.00
CA ARG A 280 -5.81 -17.60 -18.67
C ARG A 280 -5.96 -17.51 -20.18
N ILE A 281 -7.09 -17.97 -20.71
CA ILE A 281 -7.39 -17.96 -22.14
C ILE A 281 -7.41 -16.53 -22.68
N ALA A 282 -8.06 -15.61 -21.96
CA ALA A 282 -8.11 -14.20 -22.35
C ALA A 282 -6.72 -13.55 -22.34
N ALA A 283 -5.91 -13.85 -21.32
CA ALA A 283 -4.56 -13.34 -21.21
C ALA A 283 -3.65 -13.86 -22.32
N ASP A 284 -3.78 -15.13 -22.73
CA ASP A 284 -2.99 -15.76 -23.80
C ASP A 284 -3.37 -15.31 -25.22
N ASN A 285 -4.17 -14.25 -25.38
CA ASN A 285 -4.46 -13.70 -26.70
C ASN A 285 -3.15 -13.33 -27.43
N PRO A 286 -2.81 -14.03 -28.54
CA PRO A 286 -1.54 -13.84 -29.23
C PRO A 286 -1.42 -12.43 -29.83
N ALA A 287 -2.54 -11.75 -30.10
CA ALA A 287 -2.55 -10.37 -30.59
C ALA A 287 -1.94 -9.37 -29.59
N LYS A 288 -1.78 -9.73 -28.31
CA LYS A 288 -1.11 -8.88 -27.31
C LYS A 288 0.40 -8.78 -27.52
N GLU A 289 1.05 -9.85 -27.98
CA GLU A 289 2.52 -9.89 -28.03
C GLU A 289 3.11 -8.86 -29.02
N PRO A 290 2.60 -8.72 -30.26
CA PRO A 290 3.04 -7.67 -31.18
C PRO A 290 2.76 -6.25 -30.66
N LEU A 291 1.72 -6.06 -29.84
CA LEU A 291 1.41 -4.76 -29.26
C LEU A 291 2.42 -4.33 -28.21
N VAL A 292 2.97 -5.25 -27.42
CA VAL A 292 4.07 -4.92 -26.50
C VAL A 292 5.25 -4.37 -27.29
N GLU A 293 5.61 -5.05 -28.38
CA GLU A 293 6.69 -4.63 -29.28
C GLU A 293 6.44 -3.24 -29.86
N LEU A 294 5.24 -2.99 -30.38
CA LEU A 294 4.82 -1.68 -30.91
C LEU A 294 4.93 -0.58 -29.85
N LEU A 295 4.45 -0.83 -28.64
CA LEU A 295 4.46 0.15 -27.55
C LEU A 295 5.89 0.49 -27.12
N LEU A 296 6.79 -0.49 -27.04
CA LEU A 296 8.20 -0.24 -26.74
C LEU A 296 8.87 0.59 -27.84
N ARG A 297 8.58 0.33 -29.12
CA ARG A 297 9.12 1.11 -30.25
C ARG A 297 8.58 2.54 -30.31
N ARG A 298 7.32 2.76 -29.91
CA ARG A 298 6.70 4.10 -29.89
C ARG A 298 7.33 5.02 -28.83
N HIS A 299 7.96 4.44 -27.82
CA HIS A 299 8.54 5.14 -26.68
C HIS A 299 10.04 4.84 -26.54
N PRO A 300 10.86 5.15 -27.56
CA PRO A 300 12.28 4.81 -27.54
C PRO A 300 13.00 5.54 -26.40
N GLY A 301 13.90 4.84 -25.70
CA GLY A 301 14.71 5.41 -24.62
C GLY A 301 13.98 5.57 -23.27
N LEU A 302 12.69 5.27 -23.20
CA LEU A 302 11.99 5.14 -21.92
C LEU A 302 12.27 3.77 -21.29
N PRO A 303 12.81 3.73 -20.05
CA PRO A 303 12.99 2.47 -19.35
C PRO A 303 11.62 1.85 -19.09
N ALA A 304 11.44 0.61 -19.57
CA ALA A 304 10.13 -0.02 -19.65
C ALA A 304 10.02 -1.28 -18.80
N LEU A 305 8.86 -1.49 -18.17
CA LEU A 305 8.53 -2.73 -17.49
C LEU A 305 7.33 -3.40 -18.16
N VAL A 306 7.51 -4.63 -18.63
CA VAL A 306 6.44 -5.46 -19.18
C VAL A 306 5.99 -6.44 -18.09
N MET A 307 4.74 -6.33 -17.66
CA MET A 307 4.22 -7.02 -16.48
C MET A 307 3.09 -7.99 -16.84
N GLY A 308 3.13 -9.18 -16.27
CA GLY A 308 2.06 -10.16 -16.44
C GLY A 308 1.90 -11.13 -15.28
N THR A 309 0.80 -11.85 -15.30
CA THR A 309 0.49 -12.87 -14.28
C THR A 309 1.01 -14.25 -14.69
N TYR A 310 1.00 -14.55 -15.99
CA TYR A 310 1.27 -15.89 -16.49
C TYR A 310 2.68 -16.04 -17.06
N LEU A 311 3.43 -17.02 -16.55
CA LEU A 311 4.86 -17.18 -16.85
C LEU A 311 5.13 -17.52 -18.32
N GLU A 312 4.42 -18.51 -18.89
CA GLU A 312 4.64 -18.91 -20.28
C GLU A 312 4.39 -17.74 -21.25
N GLN A 313 3.40 -16.89 -20.98
CA GLN A 313 3.14 -15.69 -21.78
C GLN A 313 4.34 -14.72 -21.70
N LEU A 314 4.85 -14.48 -20.49
CA LEU A 314 5.98 -13.58 -20.28
C LEU A 314 7.27 -14.13 -20.89
N GLU A 315 7.50 -15.44 -20.83
CA GLU A 315 8.64 -16.10 -21.47
C GLU A 315 8.58 -15.98 -22.99
N ARG A 316 7.39 -16.14 -23.61
CA ARG A 316 7.19 -15.90 -25.05
C ARG A 316 7.52 -14.45 -25.43
N ILE A 317 6.99 -13.48 -24.68
CA ILE A 317 7.26 -12.05 -24.91
C ILE A 317 8.75 -11.74 -24.74
N ALA A 318 9.38 -12.22 -23.67
CA ALA A 318 10.79 -12.03 -23.39
C ALA A 318 11.68 -12.60 -24.50
N SER A 319 11.41 -13.84 -24.93
CA SER A 319 12.14 -14.50 -26.01
C SER A 319 11.99 -13.75 -27.34
N ARG A 320 10.75 -13.37 -27.70
CA ARG A 320 10.45 -12.61 -28.92
C ARG A 320 11.20 -11.28 -28.98
N LEU A 321 11.31 -10.58 -27.84
CA LEU A 321 11.92 -9.25 -27.76
C LEU A 321 13.41 -9.29 -27.40
N GLY A 322 13.99 -10.46 -27.11
CA GLY A 322 15.35 -10.58 -26.61
C GLY A 322 15.57 -9.90 -25.26
N LEU A 323 14.54 -9.85 -24.41
CA LEU A 323 14.56 -9.16 -23.12
C LEU A 323 14.73 -10.15 -21.94
N PRO A 324 15.37 -9.74 -20.83
CA PRO A 324 15.41 -10.55 -19.61
C PRO A 324 14.02 -10.72 -18.98
N CYS A 325 13.74 -11.91 -18.45
CA CYS A 325 12.50 -12.23 -17.74
C CYS A 325 12.78 -12.54 -16.26
N LEU A 326 12.22 -11.74 -15.36
CA LEU A 326 12.28 -11.95 -13.92
C LEU A 326 11.05 -12.69 -13.42
N THR A 327 11.28 -13.82 -12.76
CA THR A 327 10.22 -14.65 -12.19
C THR A 327 10.44 -14.87 -10.68
N GLY A 328 9.47 -15.48 -10.01
CA GLY A 328 9.62 -15.85 -8.60
C GLY A 328 10.75 -16.85 -8.34
N LYS A 329 11.22 -17.56 -9.38
CA LYS A 329 12.34 -18.50 -9.31
C LYS A 329 13.70 -17.83 -9.53
N THR A 330 13.74 -16.59 -10.01
CA THR A 330 15.00 -15.88 -10.26
C THR A 330 15.74 -15.63 -8.94
N PRO A 331 16.97 -16.14 -8.78
CA PRO A 331 17.79 -15.92 -7.59
C PRO A 331 17.98 -14.44 -7.27
N GLN A 332 18.09 -14.11 -5.97
CA GLN A 332 18.21 -12.71 -5.52
C GLN A 332 19.41 -12.00 -6.16
N ARG A 333 20.58 -12.66 -6.22
CA ARG A 333 21.79 -12.10 -6.80
C ARG A 333 21.63 -11.73 -8.29
N GLU A 334 20.93 -12.57 -9.05
CA GLU A 334 20.66 -12.32 -10.47
C GLU A 334 19.66 -11.17 -10.64
N ARG A 335 18.63 -11.14 -9.78
CA ARG A 335 17.67 -10.04 -9.73
C ARG A 335 18.34 -8.70 -9.47
N ASP A 336 19.21 -8.64 -8.47
CA ASP A 336 19.93 -7.41 -8.10
C ASP A 336 20.83 -6.92 -9.26
N ALA A 337 21.49 -7.85 -9.96
CA ALA A 337 22.31 -7.54 -11.13
C ALA A 337 21.47 -7.00 -12.30
N LEU A 338 20.32 -7.62 -12.61
CA LEU A 338 19.42 -7.16 -13.66
C LEU A 338 18.82 -5.79 -13.34
N TYR A 339 18.45 -5.53 -12.09
CA TYR A 339 17.99 -4.22 -11.65
C TYR A 339 19.09 -3.16 -11.72
N ALA A 340 20.34 -3.48 -11.37
CA ALA A 340 21.46 -2.56 -11.52
C ALA A 340 21.68 -2.17 -12.98
N ARG A 341 21.70 -3.15 -13.89
CA ARG A 341 21.87 -2.91 -15.34
C ARG A 341 20.71 -2.12 -15.96
N PHE A 342 19.48 -2.39 -15.53
CA PHE A 342 18.32 -1.60 -15.93
C PHE A 342 18.41 -0.14 -15.43
N ARG A 343 18.79 0.07 -14.17
CA ARG A 343 19.02 1.43 -13.61
C ARG A 343 20.14 2.18 -14.33
N ALA A 344 21.18 1.47 -14.76
CA ALA A 344 22.28 2.03 -15.55
C ALA A 344 21.89 2.32 -17.03
N GLY A 345 20.72 1.85 -17.48
CA GLY A 345 20.25 2.03 -18.85
C GLY A 345 20.84 1.05 -19.87
N GLU A 346 21.59 0.03 -19.42
CA GLU A 346 22.14 -1.02 -20.30
C GLU A 346 21.04 -1.93 -20.86
N ILE A 347 19.96 -2.10 -20.11
CA ILE A 347 18.79 -2.89 -20.49
C ILE A 347 17.60 -1.92 -20.61
N PRO A 348 17.01 -1.74 -21.80
CA PRO A 348 15.95 -0.76 -22.00
C PRO A 348 14.61 -1.21 -21.42
N ALA A 349 14.40 -2.53 -21.29
CA ALA A 349 13.14 -3.09 -20.81
C ALA A 349 13.35 -4.40 -20.03
N LEU A 350 12.53 -4.62 -18.99
CA LEU A 350 12.48 -5.89 -18.27
C LEU A 350 11.07 -6.49 -18.32
N VAL A 351 11.01 -7.81 -18.52
CA VAL A 351 9.77 -8.57 -18.37
C VAL A 351 9.70 -9.11 -16.95
N VAL A 352 8.60 -8.85 -16.22
CA VAL A 352 8.48 -9.21 -14.81
C VAL A 352 7.15 -9.89 -14.50
N SER A 353 7.19 -10.98 -13.73
CA SER A 353 5.98 -11.68 -13.29
C SER A 353 5.40 -11.11 -11.99
N LYS A 354 4.11 -11.38 -11.75
CA LYS A 354 3.41 -10.99 -10.51
C LYS A 354 4.17 -11.37 -9.23
N VAL A 355 4.86 -12.51 -9.21
CA VAL A 355 5.60 -12.99 -8.01
C VAL A 355 6.95 -12.29 -7.85
N ALA A 356 7.60 -11.91 -8.96
CA ALA A 356 8.79 -11.06 -8.91
C ALA A 356 8.45 -9.61 -8.48
N ASN A 357 7.23 -9.16 -8.80
CA ASN A 357 6.68 -7.85 -8.43
C ASN A 357 6.41 -7.63 -6.93
N TYR A 358 6.50 -8.65 -6.07
CA TYR A 358 6.41 -8.47 -4.61
C TYR A 358 7.72 -7.92 -4.01
N ALA A 359 8.80 -7.87 -4.78
CA ALA A 359 9.98 -7.11 -4.38
C ALA A 359 9.64 -5.62 -4.48
N VAL A 360 9.63 -4.97 -3.33
CA VAL A 360 9.33 -3.54 -3.08
C VAL A 360 10.27 -2.58 -3.82
N ASP A 361 11.27 -3.12 -4.54
CA ASP A 361 12.35 -2.36 -5.16
C ASP A 361 12.42 -2.61 -6.68
N LEU A 362 11.26 -2.50 -7.35
CA LEU A 362 11.24 -2.42 -8.81
C LEU A 362 11.93 -1.11 -9.21
N PRO A 363 12.82 -1.15 -10.21
CA PRO A 363 13.53 0.04 -10.62
C PRO A 363 12.57 1.06 -11.23
N ASP A 364 12.91 2.33 -11.05
CA ASP A 364 12.15 3.46 -11.60
C ASP A 364 11.99 3.29 -13.12
N ALA A 365 10.74 3.17 -13.57
CA ALA A 365 10.39 3.04 -14.98
C ALA A 365 9.53 4.24 -15.42
N ALA A 366 9.71 4.67 -16.66
CA ALA A 366 8.87 5.71 -17.24
C ALA A 366 7.68 5.11 -18.03
N LEU A 367 7.82 3.86 -18.48
CA LEU A 367 6.82 3.11 -19.22
C LEU A 367 6.51 1.79 -18.52
N ALA A 368 5.24 1.49 -18.32
CA ALA A 368 4.77 0.21 -17.82
C ALA A 368 3.71 -0.36 -18.77
N VAL A 369 3.89 -1.61 -19.20
CA VAL A 369 2.96 -2.33 -20.08
C VAL A 369 2.45 -3.57 -19.35
N GLN A 370 1.20 -3.55 -18.92
CA GLN A 370 0.53 -4.69 -18.32
C GLN A 370 -0.14 -5.54 -19.39
N VAL A 371 0.39 -6.75 -19.63
CA VAL A 371 -0.15 -7.69 -20.63
C VAL A 371 -1.23 -8.60 -20.07
N SER A 372 -1.16 -8.92 -18.77
CA SER A 372 -2.17 -9.71 -18.07
C SER A 372 -2.27 -9.31 -16.59
N GLY A 373 -3.47 -8.91 -16.18
CA GLY A 373 -3.79 -8.50 -14.81
C GLY A 373 -4.37 -9.62 -13.96
N SER A 374 -4.38 -9.43 -12.65
CA SER A 374 -4.96 -10.41 -11.72
C SER A 374 -6.21 -9.86 -11.04
N PHE A 375 -7.22 -10.71 -10.92
CA PHE A 375 -8.59 -10.49 -10.43
C PHE A 375 -8.73 -9.78 -9.07
N GLY A 376 -7.68 -9.76 -8.24
CA GLY A 376 -7.76 -9.47 -6.80
C GLY A 376 -7.73 -8.00 -6.43
N SER A 377 -6.63 -7.28 -6.74
CA SER A 377 -6.35 -6.04 -6.02
C SER A 377 -6.13 -4.82 -6.91
N ARG A 378 -7.24 -4.12 -7.18
CA ARG A 378 -7.28 -2.79 -7.84
C ARG A 378 -6.39 -1.78 -7.12
N GLN A 379 -6.37 -1.86 -5.79
CA GLN A 379 -5.57 -1.00 -4.92
C GLN A 379 -4.09 -1.31 -5.04
N GLU A 380 -3.73 -2.60 -5.05
CA GLU A 380 -2.36 -3.03 -5.27
C GLU A 380 -1.87 -2.58 -6.66
N GLU A 381 -2.70 -2.68 -7.71
CA GLU A 381 -2.34 -2.21 -9.06
C GLU A 381 -2.06 -0.69 -9.10
N ALA A 382 -2.91 0.16 -8.52
CA ALA A 382 -2.67 1.61 -8.51
C ALA A 382 -1.51 2.03 -7.58
N GLN A 383 -1.34 1.35 -6.46
CA GLN A 383 -0.18 1.60 -5.57
C GLN A 383 1.13 1.20 -6.24
N ARG A 384 1.13 0.07 -6.97
CA ARG A 384 2.28 -0.36 -7.79
C ARG A 384 2.57 0.66 -8.87
N LEU A 385 1.56 1.10 -9.62
CA LEU A 385 1.64 2.18 -10.59
C LEU A 385 2.36 3.41 -10.04
N GLY A 386 1.91 3.95 -8.90
CA GLY A 386 2.51 5.13 -8.29
C GLY A 386 3.92 4.91 -7.70
N ARG A 387 4.35 3.66 -7.48
CA ARG A 387 5.72 3.34 -7.04
C ARG A 387 6.67 3.06 -8.21
N LEU A 388 6.15 2.46 -9.27
CA LEU A 388 6.88 2.08 -10.49
C LEU A 388 7.22 3.29 -11.34
N LEU A 389 6.25 4.18 -11.46
CA LEU A 389 6.30 5.27 -12.39
C LEU A 389 6.97 6.48 -11.75
N ARG A 390 8.21 6.76 -12.17
CA ARG A 390 8.88 8.02 -11.86
C ARG A 390 9.19 8.78 -13.15
N PRO A 391 8.98 10.11 -13.17
CA PRO A 391 9.32 10.90 -14.33
C PRO A 391 10.86 10.97 -14.43
N LYS A 392 11.40 10.84 -15.65
CA LYS A 392 12.82 11.16 -15.88
C LYS A 392 13.01 12.68 -15.85
N ALA A 393 14.22 13.13 -15.53
CA ALA A 393 14.61 14.52 -15.70
C ALA A 393 14.32 14.96 -17.15
N GLY A 394 13.38 15.90 -17.32
CA GLY A 394 12.95 16.43 -18.63
C GLY A 394 11.58 15.97 -19.13
N ALA A 395 11.01 14.86 -18.62
CA ALA A 395 9.67 14.40 -18.99
C ALA A 395 8.85 14.11 -17.73
N ASN A 396 7.96 15.04 -17.36
CA ASN A 396 7.17 14.96 -16.13
C ASN A 396 5.98 13.97 -16.21
N GLN A 397 6.01 13.03 -17.15
CA GLN A 397 4.90 12.12 -17.41
C GLN A 397 5.38 10.67 -17.52
N ALA A 398 4.66 9.81 -16.83
CA ALA A 398 4.83 8.37 -16.87
C ALA A 398 3.63 7.71 -17.55
N LEU A 399 3.89 6.61 -18.26
CA LEU A 399 2.92 5.97 -19.14
C LEU A 399 2.60 4.56 -18.65
N PHE A 400 1.30 4.27 -18.53
CA PHE A 400 0.82 2.94 -18.16
C PHE A 400 -0.15 2.40 -19.20
N TYR A 401 0.29 1.39 -19.94
CA TYR A 401 -0.55 0.67 -20.88
C TYR A 401 -1.12 -0.60 -20.25
N THR A 402 -2.41 -0.85 -20.43
CA THR A 402 -3.01 -2.16 -20.10
C THR A 402 -3.61 -2.77 -21.35
N LEU A 403 -3.19 -3.99 -21.71
CA LEU A 403 -3.72 -4.72 -22.86
C LEU A 403 -4.90 -5.60 -22.42
N VAL A 404 -6.08 -5.35 -22.98
CA VAL A 404 -7.33 -6.01 -22.60
C VAL A 404 -7.94 -6.72 -23.80
N SER A 405 -8.08 -8.04 -23.72
CA SER A 405 -8.73 -8.84 -24.76
C SER A 405 -10.23 -8.55 -24.79
N GLU A 406 -10.72 -8.09 -25.93
CA GLU A 406 -12.15 -7.82 -26.18
C GLU A 406 -12.99 -9.09 -26.08
N ASP A 407 -14.28 -8.95 -25.75
CA ASP A 407 -15.22 -10.05 -25.61
C ASP A 407 -14.80 -11.16 -24.61
N THR A 408 -13.98 -10.79 -23.61
CA THR A 408 -13.54 -11.71 -22.55
C THR A 408 -13.79 -11.14 -21.16
N VAL A 409 -13.64 -12.00 -20.13
CA VAL A 409 -13.68 -11.59 -18.72
C VAL A 409 -12.72 -10.46 -18.34
N GLU A 410 -11.69 -10.17 -19.15
CA GLU A 410 -10.79 -9.04 -18.88
C GLU A 410 -11.50 -7.68 -18.98
N LEU A 411 -12.59 -7.55 -19.76
CA LEU A 411 -13.39 -6.33 -19.85
C LEU A 411 -14.02 -5.95 -18.50
N GLU A 412 -14.59 -6.93 -17.79
CA GLU A 412 -15.16 -6.70 -16.46
C GLU A 412 -14.09 -6.20 -15.46
N PHE A 413 -12.85 -6.66 -15.61
CA PHE A 413 -11.74 -6.25 -14.75
C PHE A 413 -11.24 -4.86 -15.12
N ALA A 414 -11.16 -4.58 -16.42
CA ALA A 414 -10.85 -3.27 -16.97
C ALA A 414 -11.82 -2.20 -16.48
N GLU A 415 -13.14 -2.45 -16.52
CA GLU A 415 -14.14 -1.50 -16.02
C GLU A 415 -13.99 -1.19 -14.52
N ARG A 416 -13.69 -2.22 -13.72
CA ARG A 416 -13.43 -2.04 -12.29
C ARG A 416 -12.16 -1.24 -12.03
N ARG A 417 -11.11 -1.43 -12.85
CA ARG A 417 -9.87 -0.67 -12.80
C ARG A 417 -10.07 0.78 -13.23
N HIS A 418 -10.76 1.00 -14.35
CA HIS A 418 -11.11 2.31 -14.88
C HIS A 418 -11.78 3.17 -13.81
N ARG A 419 -12.87 2.66 -13.21
CA ARG A 419 -13.58 3.37 -12.13
C ARG A 419 -12.66 3.74 -10.97
N PHE A 420 -11.79 2.81 -10.55
CA PHE A 420 -10.87 3.05 -9.44
C PHE A 420 -9.81 4.10 -9.78
N LEU A 421 -9.15 4.00 -10.93
CA LEU A 421 -8.11 4.95 -11.35
C LEU A 421 -8.69 6.36 -11.54
N VAL A 422 -9.86 6.48 -12.15
CA VAL A 422 -10.55 7.78 -12.30
C VAL A 422 -10.94 8.36 -10.94
N GLN A 423 -11.44 7.55 -10.00
CA GLN A 423 -11.73 8.00 -8.63
C GLN A 423 -10.48 8.50 -7.88
N GLN A 424 -9.31 7.91 -8.16
CA GLN A 424 -8.04 8.40 -7.61
C GLN A 424 -7.48 9.63 -8.36
N GLY A 425 -8.12 10.03 -9.46
CA GLY A 425 -7.77 11.23 -10.23
C GLY A 425 -6.81 10.99 -11.40
N TYR A 426 -6.46 9.75 -11.74
CA TYR A 426 -5.59 9.45 -12.88
C TYR A 426 -6.22 9.87 -14.21
N GLN A 427 -5.39 10.30 -15.16
CA GLN A 427 -5.81 10.45 -16.56
C GLN A 427 -5.96 9.06 -17.17
N TYR A 428 -7.15 8.74 -17.68
CA TYR A 428 -7.46 7.42 -18.22
C TYR A 428 -8.09 7.54 -19.60
N GLU A 429 -7.56 6.77 -20.55
CA GLU A 429 -7.97 6.76 -21.94
C GLU A 429 -8.18 5.32 -22.41
N ILE A 430 -9.21 5.08 -23.21
CA ILE A 430 -9.45 3.78 -23.85
C ILE A 430 -9.21 3.96 -25.35
N VAL A 431 -8.35 3.11 -25.91
CA VAL A 431 -8.00 3.11 -27.33
C VAL A 431 -8.10 1.71 -27.91
N ASP A 432 -8.41 1.61 -29.20
CA ASP A 432 -8.39 0.33 -29.90
C ASP A 432 -6.99 0.02 -30.41
N ALA A 433 -6.58 -1.25 -30.36
CA ALA A 433 -5.27 -1.68 -30.87
C ALA A 433 -5.02 -1.24 -32.32
N ALA A 434 -6.07 -1.19 -33.15
CA ALA A 434 -5.99 -0.74 -34.54
C ALA A 434 -5.54 0.73 -34.66
N THR A 435 -5.96 1.59 -33.72
CA THR A 435 -5.62 3.02 -33.72
C THR A 435 -4.16 3.28 -33.34
N LEU A 436 -3.52 2.35 -32.61
CA LEU A 436 -2.10 2.46 -32.24
C LEU A 436 -1.16 2.19 -33.42
N GLY A 437 -1.59 1.39 -34.39
CA GLY A 437 -0.84 1.11 -35.63
C GLY A 437 -0.96 2.22 -36.68
N GLY A 438 -1.95 3.12 -36.53
CA GLY A 438 -2.19 4.26 -37.40
C GLY A 438 -1.44 5.51 -36.92
N THR A 439 -0.12 5.52 -37.04
CA THR A 439 0.65 6.77 -37.10
C THR A 439 1.93 6.48 -37.88
N THR A 440 1.81 6.59 -39.20
CA THR A 440 2.94 6.82 -40.12
C THR A 440 3.60 8.15 -39.84
#